data_AF-A0A6N2L8N0-F1
#
_entry.id   AF-A0A6N2L8N0-F1
#
_cell.length_a   1.000
_cell.length_b   1.000
_cell.length_c   1.000
_cell.angle_alpha   90.00
_cell.angle_beta   90.00
_cell.angle_gamma   90.00
#
_symmetry.space_group_name_H-M   'P 1'
#
loop_
_entity.id
_entity.type
_entity.pdbx_description
1 polymer ?
#
loop_
_entity_poly.entity_id
_entity_poly.type
_entity_poly.pdbx_seq_one_letter_code
_entity_poly.pdbx_strand_id
1 'polypeptide(L)'
;MRPNWELRNCCNHEQVVFLVTVSVCAVVILALWRTVLLRPFKLVTVFLHEASHAIACKLTCGHVEGIQVHADEGGTTQTRGGIYWLILPAGYLGSSFWGMVLILASTNLLTARIAAGCFIAALLVMLLVAKNWTLRGLCIGFVIFLGVVWVLQETTKLHILRYIILFIACFQFMTYMMI
;
A
#
# COMPACT_ATOMS: atom_id res chain seq x y z
N MET A 1 32.49 -12.61 -12.52
CA MET A 1 32.44 -12.88 -11.07
C MET A 1 31.38 -13.97 -10.85
N ARG A 2 31.72 -15.10 -10.22
CA ARG A 2 30.76 -16.17 -9.93
C ARG A 2 30.03 -15.83 -8.62
N PRO A 3 28.69 -15.85 -8.56
CA PRO A 3 27.98 -15.62 -7.30
C PRO A 3 28.35 -16.74 -6.31
N ASN A 4 28.92 -16.35 -5.17
CA ASN A 4 29.23 -17.26 -4.08
C ASN A 4 27.97 -17.38 -3.20
N TRP A 5 27.40 -18.57 -3.13
CA TRP A 5 26.17 -18.88 -2.38
C TRP A 5 26.46 -19.31 -0.94
N GLU A 6 27.71 -19.23 -0.48
CA GLU A 6 28.04 -19.49 0.92
C GLU A 6 27.61 -18.30 1.79
N LEU A 7 26.41 -18.40 2.38
CA LEU A 7 25.82 -17.48 3.37
C LEU A 7 26.64 -17.33 4.68
N ARG A 8 27.94 -17.64 4.69
CA ARG A 8 28.79 -17.65 5.90
C ARG A 8 29.00 -16.28 6.55
N ASN A 9 28.76 -15.19 5.81
CA ASN A 9 28.78 -13.80 6.30
C ASN A 9 27.63 -12.96 5.72
N CYS A 10 26.54 -13.60 5.29
CA CYS A 10 25.39 -12.89 4.74
C CYS A 10 24.40 -12.58 5.87
N CYS A 11 24.61 -11.44 6.51
CA CYS A 11 23.58 -10.52 6.96
C CYS A 11 24.24 -9.40 7.77
N ASN A 12 24.17 -8.17 7.27
CA ASN A 12 24.50 -7.01 8.10
C ASN A 12 23.41 -6.87 9.19
N HIS A 13 23.74 -6.42 10.40
CA HIS A 13 22.81 -6.33 11.53
C HIS A 13 21.49 -5.62 11.15
N GLU A 14 21.58 -4.62 10.27
CA GLU A 14 20.45 -3.87 9.70
C GLU A 14 19.49 -4.73 8.86
N GLN A 15 20.00 -5.70 8.08
CA GLN A 15 19.17 -6.59 7.26
C GLN A 15 18.37 -7.56 8.12
N VAL A 16 18.97 -8.09 9.19
CA VAL A 16 18.27 -8.94 10.15
C VAL A 16 17.17 -8.15 10.85
N VAL A 17 17.47 -6.93 11.30
CA VAL A 17 16.46 -6.06 11.94
C VAL A 17 15.30 -5.78 10.98
N PHE A 18 15.58 -5.53 9.71
CA PHE A 18 14.54 -5.33 8.70
C PHE A 18 13.65 -6.57 8.51
N LEU A 19 14.26 -7.75 8.28
CA LEU A 19 13.54 -9.02 8.12
C LEU A 19 12.70 -9.36 9.35
N VAL A 20 13.27 -9.22 10.54
CA VAL A 20 12.56 -9.44 11.82
C VAL A 20 11.39 -8.46 11.94
N THR A 21 11.58 -7.18 11.59
CA THR A 21 10.51 -6.18 11.64
C THR A 21 9.36 -6.54 10.70
N VAL A 22 9.65 -6.93 9.44
CA VAL A 22 8.62 -7.38 8.49
C VAL A 22 7.87 -8.60 9.02
N SER A 23 8.61 -9.57 9.57
CA SER A 23 8.03 -10.79 10.14
C SER A 23 7.08 -10.49 11.30
N VAL A 24 7.50 -9.62 12.22
CA VAL A 24 6.67 -9.17 13.35
C VAL A 24 5.45 -8.40 12.85
N CYS A 25 5.60 -7.48 11.89
CA CYS A 25 4.48 -6.78 11.27
C CYS A 25 3.46 -7.77 10.68
N ALA A 26 3.91 -8.79 9.95
CA ALA A 26 3.03 -9.79 9.37
C ALA A 26 2.23 -10.56 10.45
N VAL A 27 2.89 -11.00 11.52
CA VAL A 27 2.22 -11.70 12.63
C VAL A 27 1.20 -10.79 13.33
N VAL A 28 1.56 -9.54 13.58
CA VAL A 28 0.67 -8.53 14.19
C VAL A 28 -0.55 -8.28 13.30
N ILE A 29 -0.36 -8.15 11.99
CA ILE A 29 -1.46 -7.97 11.03
C ILE A 29 -2.42 -9.16 11.04
N LEU A 30 -1.88 -10.40 11.05
CA LEU A 30 -2.69 -11.61 11.14
C LEU A 30 -3.49 -11.68 12.45
N ALA A 31 -2.84 -11.38 13.58
CA ALA A 31 -3.47 -11.40 14.89
C ALA A 31 -4.59 -10.34 15.01
N LEU A 32 -4.35 -9.13 14.48
CA LEU A 32 -5.33 -8.04 14.52
C LEU A 32 -6.30 -8.02 13.33
N TRP A 33 -6.25 -8.99 12.42
CA TRP A 33 -7.01 -8.99 11.16
C TRP A 33 -8.52 -8.78 11.33
N ARG A 34 -9.11 -9.34 12.39
CA ARG A 34 -10.55 -9.23 12.71
C ARG A 34 -10.93 -7.96 13.49
N THR A 35 -9.96 -7.12 13.86
CA THR A 35 -10.22 -5.94 14.69
C THR A 35 -10.72 -4.75 13.86
N VAL A 36 -11.55 -3.90 14.48
CA VAL A 36 -12.07 -2.66 13.87
C VAL A 36 -10.93 -1.68 13.54
N LEU A 37 -9.81 -1.77 14.27
CA LEU A 37 -8.64 -0.91 14.10
C LEU A 37 -8.04 -1.00 12.69
N LEU A 38 -8.08 -2.18 12.06
CA LEU A 38 -7.51 -2.39 10.73
C LEU A 38 -8.48 -2.11 9.58
N ARG A 39 -9.78 -1.89 9.85
CA ARG A 39 -10.78 -1.55 8.81
C ARG A 39 -10.37 -0.38 7.91
N PRO A 40 -9.89 0.78 8.42
CA PRO A 40 -9.46 1.87 7.54
C PRO A 40 -8.28 1.46 6.65
N PHE A 41 -7.35 0.64 7.15
CA PHE A 41 -6.22 0.12 6.35
C PHE A 41 -6.70 -0.87 5.28
N LYS A 42 -7.68 -1.73 5.59
CA LYS A 42 -8.34 -2.61 4.62
C LYS A 42 -8.99 -1.83 3.50
N LEU A 43 -9.78 -0.81 3.83
CA LEU A 43 -10.46 0.02 2.84
C LEU A 43 -9.47 0.73 1.89
N VAL A 44 -8.34 1.24 2.39
CA VAL A 44 -7.29 1.82 1.54
C VAL A 44 -6.64 0.78 0.63
N THR A 45 -6.47 -0.44 1.12
CA THR A 45 -5.94 -1.56 0.33
C THR A 45 -6.91 -1.98 -0.76
N VAL A 46 -8.20 -2.04 -0.43
CA VAL A 46 -9.25 -2.33 -1.38
C VAL A 46 -9.30 -1.26 -2.46
N PHE A 47 -9.17 -0.02 -2.04
CA PHE A 47 -9.08 1.09 -2.95
C PHE A 47 -7.89 1.00 -3.94
N LEU A 48 -6.69 0.66 -3.48
CA LEU A 48 -5.51 0.53 -4.36
C LEU A 48 -5.60 -0.65 -5.33
N HIS A 49 -6.31 -1.71 -4.94
CA HIS A 49 -6.64 -2.83 -5.82
C HIS A 49 -7.54 -2.38 -6.98
N GLU A 50 -8.64 -1.69 -6.66
CA GLU A 50 -9.55 -1.12 -7.65
C GLU A 50 -8.87 -0.07 -8.54
N ALA A 51 -8.00 0.76 -7.97
CA ALA A 51 -7.18 1.69 -8.74
C ALA A 51 -6.25 0.96 -9.74
N SER A 52 -5.77 -0.23 -9.40
CA SER A 52 -4.92 -1.03 -10.29
C SER A 52 -5.72 -1.60 -11.47
N HIS A 53 -6.98 -2.00 -11.27
CA HIS A 53 -7.91 -2.30 -12.38
C HIS A 53 -8.12 -1.08 -13.29
N ALA A 54 -8.35 0.09 -12.71
CA ALA A 54 -8.54 1.32 -13.45
C ALA A 54 -7.30 1.72 -14.28
N ILE A 55 -6.10 1.57 -13.72
CA ILE A 55 -4.83 1.81 -14.42
C ILE A 55 -4.67 0.84 -15.58
N ALA A 56 -4.88 -0.46 -15.36
CA ALA A 56 -4.79 -1.47 -16.43
C ALA A 56 -5.82 -1.25 -17.54
N CYS A 57 -7.04 -0.82 -17.19
CA CYS A 57 -8.04 -0.42 -18.16
C CYS A 57 -7.55 0.74 -19.02
N LYS A 58 -7.00 1.80 -18.39
CA LYS A 58 -6.50 2.96 -19.14
C LYS A 58 -5.31 2.61 -20.04
N LEU A 59 -4.40 1.75 -19.57
CA LEU A 59 -3.25 1.27 -20.35
C LEU A 59 -3.67 0.40 -21.55
N THR A 60 -4.79 -0.31 -21.45
CA THR A 60 -5.37 -1.10 -22.55
C THR A 60 -6.35 -0.30 -23.41
N CYS A 61 -6.28 1.03 -23.35
CA CYS A 61 -7.14 1.97 -24.08
C CYS A 61 -8.64 1.88 -23.75
N GLY A 62 -9.00 1.31 -22.60
CA GLY A 62 -10.35 1.36 -22.04
C GLY A 62 -10.68 2.68 -21.34
N HIS A 63 -11.95 2.85 -20.99
CA HIS A 63 -12.46 4.00 -20.25
C HIS A 63 -12.91 3.58 -18.85
N VAL A 64 -12.59 4.37 -17.82
CA VAL A 64 -13.00 4.10 -16.44
C VAL A 64 -14.16 5.03 -16.10
N GLU A 65 -15.34 4.46 -15.84
CA GLU A 65 -16.56 5.23 -15.54
C GLU A 65 -16.62 5.66 -14.07
N GLY A 66 -15.98 4.90 -13.18
CA GLY A 66 -15.82 5.24 -11.78
C GLY A 66 -15.30 4.10 -10.93
N ILE A 67 -14.79 4.46 -9.76
CA ILE A 67 -14.37 3.52 -8.71
C ILE A 67 -15.26 3.76 -7.49
N GLN A 68 -15.78 2.68 -6.92
CA GLN A 68 -16.54 2.71 -5.68
C GLN A 68 -15.92 1.73 -4.70
N VAL A 69 -15.82 2.15 -3.43
CA VAL A 69 -15.43 1.28 -2.33
C VAL A 69 -16.52 1.38 -1.26
N HIS A 70 -16.94 0.22 -0.79
CA HIS A 70 -17.97 0.06 0.22
C HIS A 70 -17.33 -0.14 1.59
N ALA A 71 -18.03 0.29 2.65
CA ALA A 71 -17.55 0.14 4.03
C ALA A 71 -17.40 -1.34 4.45
N ASP A 72 -18.04 -2.25 3.73
CA ASP A 72 -18.00 -3.71 3.91
C ASP A 72 -16.75 -4.37 3.30
N GLU A 73 -15.65 -3.61 3.17
CA GLU A 73 -14.37 -4.10 2.64
C GLU A 73 -14.42 -4.55 1.16
N GLY A 74 -15.47 -4.16 0.42
CA GLY A 74 -15.66 -4.45 -1.00
C GLY A 74 -15.38 -3.26 -1.91
N GLY A 75 -14.94 -3.52 -3.14
CA GLY A 75 -14.67 -2.52 -4.17
C GLY A 75 -15.32 -2.90 -5.51
N THR A 76 -15.67 -1.89 -6.31
CA THR A 76 -16.10 -2.09 -7.70
C THR A 76 -15.55 -1.00 -8.59
N THR A 77 -14.80 -1.39 -9.61
CA THR A 77 -14.36 -0.51 -10.70
C THR A 77 -15.21 -0.74 -11.93
N GLN A 78 -15.91 0.29 -12.37
CA GLN A 78 -16.69 0.25 -13.61
C GLN A 78 -15.79 0.66 -14.78
N THR A 79 -15.52 -0.29 -15.66
CA THR A 79 -14.68 -0.10 -16.86
C THR A 79 -15.47 -0.37 -18.12
N ARG A 80 -15.26 0.47 -19.15
CA ARG A 80 -15.86 0.33 -20.48
C ARG A 80 -14.76 0.15 -21.51
N GLY A 81 -14.70 -1.03 -22.12
CA GLY A 81 -13.66 -1.40 -23.08
C GLY A 81 -12.33 -1.76 -22.41
N GLY A 82 -11.30 -1.97 -23.22
CA GLY A 82 -10.00 -2.49 -22.78
C GLY A 82 -9.91 -4.03 -22.82
N ILE A 83 -8.76 -4.56 -22.45
CA ILE A 83 -8.48 -6.00 -22.49
C ILE A 83 -8.78 -6.59 -21.11
N TYR A 84 -9.97 -7.15 -20.92
CA TYR A 84 -10.39 -7.74 -19.63
C TYR A 84 -9.40 -8.78 -19.08
N TRP A 85 -8.71 -9.50 -19.96
CA TRP A 85 -7.71 -10.49 -19.57
C TRP A 85 -6.53 -9.89 -18.80
N LEU A 86 -6.20 -8.62 -19.03
CA LEU A 86 -5.19 -7.88 -18.28
C LEU A 86 -5.80 -7.09 -17.11
N ILE A 87 -7.02 -6.60 -17.27
CA ILE A 87 -7.70 -5.81 -16.24
C ILE A 87 -8.01 -6.67 -15.02
N LEU A 88 -8.59 -7.87 -15.20
CA LEU A 88 -9.00 -8.75 -14.09
C LEU A 88 -7.85 -9.17 -13.15
N PRO A 89 -6.65 -9.57 -13.61
CA PRO A 89 -5.55 -9.87 -12.70
C PRO A 89 -4.85 -8.62 -12.15
N ALA A 90 -5.06 -7.44 -12.75
CA ALA A 90 -4.34 -6.22 -12.37
C ALA A 90 -4.59 -5.78 -10.92
N GLY A 91 -5.74 -6.11 -10.33
CA GLY A 91 -6.01 -5.84 -8.92
C GLY A 91 -5.02 -6.56 -8.00
N TYR A 92 -5.00 -7.89 -8.06
CA TYR A 92 -4.11 -8.74 -7.25
C TYR A 92 -2.63 -8.47 -7.52
N LEU A 93 -2.26 -8.35 -8.80
CA LEU A 93 -0.89 -8.02 -9.20
C LEU A 93 -0.50 -6.62 -8.72
N GLY A 94 -1.40 -5.65 -8.84
CA GLY A 94 -1.20 -4.28 -8.40
C GLY A 94 -0.97 -4.18 -6.90
N SER A 95 -1.83 -4.79 -6.07
CA SER A 95 -1.65 -4.79 -4.61
C SER A 95 -0.29 -5.36 -4.18
N SER A 96 0.12 -6.47 -4.79
CA SER A 96 1.43 -7.09 -4.53
C SER A 96 2.59 -6.20 -4.98
N PHE A 97 2.46 -5.59 -6.17
CA PHE A 97 3.45 -4.69 -6.75
C PHE A 97 3.65 -3.43 -5.90
N TRP A 98 2.57 -2.74 -5.54
CA TRP A 98 2.63 -1.54 -4.70
C TRP A 98 3.14 -1.85 -3.29
N GLY A 99 2.74 -2.98 -2.71
CA GLY A 99 3.28 -3.48 -1.44
C GLY A 99 4.79 -3.68 -1.50
N MET A 100 5.29 -4.38 -2.53
CA MET A 100 6.73 -4.59 -2.73
C MET A 100 7.49 -3.27 -2.91
N VAL A 101 6.99 -2.36 -3.74
CA VAL A 101 7.63 -1.04 -3.98
C VAL A 101 7.75 -0.24 -2.68
N LEU A 102 6.70 -0.22 -1.85
CA LEU A 102 6.72 0.48 -0.56
C LEU A 102 7.64 -0.20 0.46
N ILE A 103 7.69 -1.55 0.49
CA ILE A 103 8.64 -2.30 1.32
C ILE A 103 10.08 -1.93 0.93
N LEU A 104 10.41 -1.93 -0.36
CA LEU A 104 11.74 -1.56 -0.84
C LEU A 104 12.08 -0.10 -0.53
N ALA A 105 11.10 0.80 -0.69
CA ALA A 105 11.28 2.22 -0.38
C ALA A 105 11.45 2.48 1.13
N SER A 106 11.02 1.56 2.00
CA SER A 106 11.22 1.69 3.45
C SER A 106 12.65 1.39 3.90
N THR A 107 13.55 0.94 3.03
CA THR A 107 14.94 0.60 3.43
C THR A 107 15.76 1.83 3.85
N ASN A 108 15.60 2.96 3.14
CA ASN A 108 16.27 4.22 3.47
C ASN A 108 15.27 5.29 3.95
N LEU A 109 15.72 6.21 4.82
CA LEU A 109 14.89 7.32 5.30
C LEU A 109 14.45 8.25 4.17
N LEU A 110 15.34 8.55 3.24
CA LEU A 110 15.05 9.45 2.12
C LEU A 110 14.01 8.80 1.18
N THR A 111 14.18 7.52 0.86
CA THR A 111 13.22 6.78 0.02
C THR A 111 11.87 6.60 0.74
N ALA A 112 11.86 6.44 2.07
CA ALA A 112 10.63 6.36 2.85
C ALA A 112 9.86 7.69 2.84
N ARG A 113 10.56 8.83 2.89
CA ARG A 113 9.96 10.17 2.74
C ARG A 113 9.36 10.34 1.33
N ILE A 114 10.11 9.99 0.29
CA ILE A 114 9.60 10.04 -1.09
C ILE A 114 8.38 9.14 -1.24
N ALA A 115 8.43 7.90 -0.73
CA ALA A 115 7.31 6.96 -0.79
C ALA A 115 6.08 7.47 -0.05
N ALA A 116 6.24 8.03 1.15
CA ALA A 116 5.15 8.68 1.87
C ALA A 116 4.54 9.82 1.05
N GLY A 117 5.37 10.62 0.37
CA GLY A 117 4.93 11.74 -0.45
C GLY A 117 4.17 11.28 -1.69
N CYS A 118 4.70 10.28 -2.39
CA CYS A 118 4.03 9.62 -3.51
C CYS A 118 2.71 8.98 -3.08
N PHE A 119 2.66 8.35 -1.91
CA PHE A 119 1.45 7.73 -1.38
C PHE A 119 0.39 8.78 -1.00
N ILE A 120 0.78 9.89 -0.38
CA ILE A 120 -0.10 11.03 -0.12
C ILE A 120 -0.61 11.63 -1.43
N ALA A 121 0.26 11.83 -2.43
CA ALA A 121 -0.13 12.34 -3.73
C ALA A 121 -1.11 11.40 -4.44
N ALA A 122 -0.89 10.08 -4.38
CA ALA A 122 -1.82 9.09 -4.90
C ALA A 122 -3.19 9.19 -4.18
N LEU A 123 -3.21 9.29 -2.85
CA LEU A 123 -4.45 9.48 -2.09
C LEU A 123 -5.17 10.80 -2.46
N LEU A 124 -4.43 11.87 -2.75
CA LEU A 124 -4.99 13.17 -3.18
C LEU A 124 -5.59 13.13 -4.58
N VAL A 125 -4.87 12.56 -5.57
CA VAL A 125 -5.42 12.35 -6.91
C VAL A 125 -6.71 11.56 -6.83
N MET A 126 -6.73 10.57 -5.94
CA MET A 126 -7.87 9.69 -5.77
C MET A 126 -9.01 10.32 -4.99
N LEU A 127 -8.73 11.27 -4.09
CA LEU A 127 -9.74 12.11 -3.46
C LEU A 127 -10.58 12.87 -4.51
N LEU A 128 -9.96 13.26 -5.63
CA LEU A 128 -10.64 13.93 -6.75
C LEU A 128 -11.50 12.96 -7.57
N VAL A 129 -11.05 11.72 -7.74
CA VAL A 129 -11.77 10.66 -8.50
C VAL A 129 -12.90 10.04 -7.67
N ALA A 130 -12.80 10.08 -6.36
CA ALA A 130 -13.77 9.53 -5.42
C ALA A 130 -15.16 10.16 -5.58
N LYS A 131 -16.16 9.34 -5.94
CA LYS A 131 -17.57 9.74 -5.90
C LYS A 131 -18.21 9.57 -4.51
N ASN A 132 -17.73 8.63 -3.69
CA ASN A 132 -18.30 8.31 -2.38
C ASN A 132 -17.76 9.19 -1.25
N TRP A 133 -18.66 9.64 -0.36
CA TRP A 133 -18.29 10.41 0.84
C TRP A 133 -17.41 9.63 1.82
N THR A 134 -17.64 8.31 1.96
CA THR A 134 -16.84 7.42 2.81
C THR A 134 -15.39 7.34 2.34
N LEU A 135 -15.17 7.18 1.03
CA LEU A 135 -13.85 7.15 0.43
C LEU A 135 -13.13 8.50 0.62
N ARG A 136 -13.84 9.61 0.42
CA ARG A 136 -13.27 10.95 0.63
C ARG A 136 -12.83 11.16 2.07
N GLY A 137 -13.67 10.78 3.04
CA GLY A 137 -13.35 10.85 4.46
C GLY A 137 -12.13 9.99 4.82
N LEU A 138 -12.06 8.77 4.27
CA LEU A 138 -10.93 7.87 4.48
C LEU A 138 -9.62 8.44 3.90
N CYS A 139 -9.63 8.91 2.66
CA CYS A 139 -8.46 9.52 2.02
C CYS A 139 -7.98 10.74 2.79
N ILE A 140 -8.87 11.63 3.21
CA ILE A 140 -8.52 12.79 4.03
C ILE A 140 -7.91 12.35 5.37
N GLY A 141 -8.54 11.38 6.04
CA GLY A 141 -8.04 10.83 7.31
C GLY A 141 -6.64 10.25 7.18
N PHE A 142 -6.37 9.49 6.12
CA PHE A 142 -5.04 8.93 5.87
C PHE A 142 -3.99 9.97 5.46
N VAL A 143 -4.38 10.99 4.67
CA VAL A 143 -3.49 12.10 4.32
C VAL A 143 -3.09 12.89 5.57
N ILE A 144 -4.05 13.18 6.45
CA ILE A 144 -3.78 13.85 7.74
C ILE A 144 -2.91 12.96 8.60
N PHE A 145 -3.23 11.67 8.74
CA PHE A 145 -2.46 10.72 9.53
C PHE A 145 -0.98 10.65 9.06
N LEU A 146 -0.75 10.48 7.77
CA LEU A 146 0.60 10.45 7.21
C LEU A 146 1.31 11.81 7.30
N GLY A 147 0.59 12.92 7.15
CA GLY A 147 1.13 14.27 7.35
C GLY A 147 1.58 14.51 8.79
N VAL A 148 0.78 14.09 9.77
CA VAL A 148 1.14 14.17 11.20
C VAL A 148 2.37 13.32 11.50
N VAL A 149 2.42 12.08 10.99
CA VAL A 149 3.59 11.20 11.13
C VAL A 149 4.83 11.81 10.47
N TRP A 150 4.68 12.47 9.32
CA TRP A 150 5.78 13.16 8.64
C TRP A 150 6.33 14.30 9.50
N VAL A 151 5.47 15.16 10.03
CA VAL A 151 5.88 16.28 10.90
C VAL A 151 6.52 15.77 12.19
N LEU A 152 5.96 14.70 12.78
CA LEU A 152 6.55 14.02 13.94
C LEU A 152 7.94 13.46 13.64
N GLN A 153 8.17 12.93 12.43
CA GLN A 153 9.50 12.49 12.02
C GLN A 153 10.47 13.68 11.89
N GLU A 154 10.04 14.83 11.37
CA GLU A 154 10.94 15.97 11.20
C GLU A 154 11.28 16.62 12.55
N THR A 155 10.37 16.53 13.53
CA THR A 155 10.55 17.08 14.88
C THR A 155 11.23 16.11 15.86
N THR A 156 11.18 14.80 15.59
CA THR A 156 11.69 13.77 16.50
C THR A 156 12.83 12.97 15.86
N LYS A 157 13.90 12.66 16.60
CA LYS A 157 14.99 11.76 16.12
C LYS A 157 14.55 10.30 15.90
N LEU A 158 13.29 9.97 16.16
CA LEU A 158 12.76 8.60 16.02
C LEU A 158 12.36 8.36 14.56
N HIS A 159 12.92 7.31 13.95
CA HIS A 159 12.65 6.90 12.56
C HIS A 159 11.26 6.23 12.37
N ILE A 160 10.20 6.82 12.91
CA ILE A 160 8.85 6.23 13.00
C ILE A 160 8.20 6.07 11.62
N LEU A 161 8.40 7.02 10.69
CA LEU A 161 7.82 6.97 9.35
C LEU A 161 8.23 5.69 8.62
N ARG A 162 9.48 5.23 8.80
CA ARG A 162 9.99 4.01 8.17
C ARG A 162 9.16 2.79 8.57
N TYR A 163 8.87 2.66 9.87
CA TYR A 163 8.08 1.56 10.41
C TYR A 163 6.60 1.66 10.00
N ILE A 164 6.04 2.86 9.94
CA ILE A 164 4.64 3.06 9.52
C ILE A 164 4.47 2.75 8.02
N ILE A 165 5.38 3.21 7.16
CA ILE A 165 5.34 2.88 5.73
C ILE A 165 5.56 1.38 5.53
N LEU A 166 6.49 0.76 6.25
CA LEU A 166 6.69 -0.69 6.22
C LEU A 166 5.44 -1.45 6.66
N PHE A 167 4.76 -1.00 7.71
CA PHE A 167 3.51 -1.59 8.18
C PHE A 167 2.40 -1.48 7.14
N ILE A 168 2.19 -0.28 6.56
CA ILE A 168 1.22 -0.07 5.48
C ILE A 168 1.57 -0.97 4.28
N ALA A 169 2.84 -1.07 3.92
CA ALA A 169 3.30 -1.87 2.79
C ALA A 169 3.08 -3.37 3.00
N CYS A 170 3.41 -3.88 4.20
CA CYS A 170 3.14 -5.26 4.60
C CYS A 170 1.63 -5.55 4.58
N PHE A 171 0.83 -4.60 5.06
CA PHE A 171 -0.62 -4.70 5.04
C PHE A 171 -1.20 -4.77 3.61
N GLN A 172 -0.71 -3.92 2.71
CA GLN A 172 -1.08 -3.95 1.28
C GLN A 172 -0.78 -5.30 0.64
N PHE A 173 0.41 -5.85 0.94
CA PHE A 173 0.86 -7.13 0.40
C PHE A 173 0.01 -8.31 0.89
N MET A 174 -0.36 -8.35 2.17
CA MET A 174 -1.04 -9.49 2.78
C MET A 174 -2.55 -9.55 2.49
N THR A 175 -3.22 -8.39 2.39
CA THR A 175 -4.69 -8.31 2.39
C THR A 175 -5.33 -9.17 1.30
N TYR A 176 -4.75 -9.23 0.11
CA TYR A 176 -5.29 -9.96 -1.04
C TYR A 176 -4.75 -11.39 -1.21
N MET A 177 -3.82 -11.83 -0.34
CA MET A 177 -3.48 -13.25 -0.21
C MET A 177 -4.45 -13.98 0.74
N MET A 178 -5.24 -13.24 1.51
CA MET A 178 -6.12 -13.77 2.57
C MET A 178 -7.61 -13.78 2.21
N ILE A 179 -7.96 -13.29 1.02
CA ILE A 179 -9.32 -13.26 0.44
C ILE A 179 -9.36 -14.30 -0.68
#